data_AF-A0A1V2PD35-F1
#
_entry.id   AF-A0A1V2PD35-F1
#
_cell.length_a   1.000
_cell.length_b   1.000
_cell.length_c   1.000
_cell.angle_alpha   90.00
_cell.angle_beta   90.00
_cell.angle_gamma   90.00
#
_symmetry.space_group_name_H-M   'P 1'
#
loop_
_entity.id
_entity.type
_entity.pdbx_description
1 polymer ?
#
loop_
_entity_poly.entity_id
_entity_poly.type
_entity_poly.pdbx_seq_one_letter_code
_entity_poly.pdbx_strand_id
1 'polypeptide(L)'
;MAGSYAAGGPGDPATSYGDTSRPAGTPSYGDASLGEIVTHLTSDLGTLTRQELALAKLELQAEAKQAGKGAGLLGGAAFAGWMLALFLSLTAMWALGEVMHLAWAALIVAVVWGIVAAVLASTGRKELKNVNPKPEQTVETLKEDAEWLKTRKN
;
A
#
# COMPACT_ATOMS: atom_id res chain seq x y z
N MET A 1 -25.09 38.72 34.72
CA MET A 1 -23.91 39.39 35.28
C MET A 1 -22.90 39.52 34.14
N ALA A 2 -22.88 40.64 33.41
CA ALA A 2 -22.23 41.93 33.72
C ALA A 2 -20.69 41.81 33.68
N GLY A 3 -20.08 42.13 32.54
CA GLY A 3 -19.09 43.23 32.38
C GLY A 3 -17.69 42.62 32.16
N SER A 4 -16.82 43.07 31.26
CA SER A 4 -16.37 44.45 31.06
C SER A 4 -15.73 44.66 29.67
N TYR A 5 -16.11 45.77 29.02
CA TYR A 5 -15.40 46.44 27.95
C TYR A 5 -14.38 47.42 28.54
N ALA A 6 -13.18 47.52 27.96
CA ALA A 6 -12.29 48.68 28.03
C ALA A 6 -11.18 48.50 26.98
N ALA A 7 -10.68 49.50 26.26
CA ALA A 7 -11.14 50.82 25.86
C ALA A 7 -10.14 51.22 24.75
N GLY A 8 -10.63 51.65 23.59
CA GLY A 8 -9.81 52.39 22.64
C GLY A 8 -9.72 53.85 23.09
N GLY A 9 -8.54 54.45 22.97
CA GLY A 9 -8.30 55.89 23.12
C GLY A 9 -7.27 56.37 22.07
N PRO A 10 -7.44 57.54 21.41
CA PRO A 10 -6.74 57.88 20.16
C PRO A 10 -5.71 59.03 20.28
N GLY A 11 -4.75 59.06 19.35
CA GLY A 11 -4.18 60.30 18.76
C GLY A 11 -2.75 60.74 19.14
N ASP A 12 -1.79 60.48 18.24
CA ASP A 12 -0.70 61.30 17.63
C ASP A 12 -0.34 62.71 18.18
N PRO A 13 0.78 63.40 17.77
CA PRO A 13 1.95 63.03 16.95
C PRO A 13 3.33 63.49 17.54
N ALA A 14 4.42 63.26 16.79
CA ALA A 14 5.69 64.03 16.74
C ALA A 14 6.98 63.32 17.21
N THR A 15 7.75 62.92 16.19
CA THR A 15 9.20 63.16 16.02
C THR A 15 10.16 62.71 17.12
N SER A 16 10.81 61.57 16.86
CA SER A 16 12.22 61.39 17.22
C SER A 16 12.97 60.93 15.97
N TYR A 17 13.48 61.91 15.23
CA TYR A 17 14.50 61.71 14.20
C TYR A 17 15.81 61.38 14.92
N GLY A 18 16.27 60.15 14.75
CA GLY A 18 17.56 59.64 15.21
C GLY A 18 18.11 58.69 14.17
N ASP A 19 18.29 59.21 12.96
CA ASP A 19 19.04 58.57 11.89
C ASP A 19 20.53 58.75 12.17
N THR A 20 21.19 57.69 12.65
CA THR A 20 22.59 57.40 12.35
C THR A 20 22.83 55.91 12.57
N SER A 21 23.31 55.22 11.53
CA SER A 21 23.91 53.86 11.57
C SER A 21 22.96 52.68 11.40
N ARG A 22 22.15 52.67 10.32
CA ARG A 22 21.77 51.41 9.69
C ARG A 22 22.82 51.13 8.60
N PRO A 23 23.59 50.04 8.64
CA PRO A 23 24.14 49.53 7.40
C PRO A 23 22.93 49.11 6.58
N ALA A 24 22.48 49.99 5.68
CA ALA A 24 21.61 49.62 4.59
C ALA A 24 22.45 48.76 3.62
N GLY A 25 22.80 47.56 4.08
CA GLY A 25 22.94 46.43 3.19
C GLY A 25 21.52 46.08 2.77
N THR A 26 20.95 46.85 1.84
CA THR A 26 19.96 46.31 0.92
C THR A 26 20.58 45.04 0.37
N PRO A 27 19.99 43.84 0.57
CA PRO A 27 20.39 42.71 -0.24
C PRO A 27 20.13 43.16 -1.67
N SER A 28 21.21 43.43 -2.40
CA SER A 28 21.16 43.79 -3.80
C SER A 28 20.68 42.54 -4.53
N TYR A 29 19.37 42.46 -4.77
CA TYR A 29 18.78 41.51 -5.72
C TYR A 29 19.02 41.96 -7.17
N GLY A 30 20.12 42.68 -7.43
CA GLY A 30 20.45 43.27 -8.72
C GLY A 30 21.18 42.33 -9.69
N ASP A 31 21.81 41.26 -9.20
CA ASP A 31 22.64 40.36 -10.03
C ASP A 31 22.47 38.89 -9.65
N ALA A 32 21.24 38.44 -9.36
CA ALA A 32 20.99 37.00 -9.38
C ALA A 32 21.14 36.55 -10.84
N SER A 33 22.31 35.98 -11.15
CA SER A 33 22.59 35.49 -12.50
C SER A 33 21.51 34.48 -12.91
N LEU A 34 21.22 34.37 -14.21
CA LEU A 34 20.30 33.34 -14.71
C LEU A 34 20.66 31.92 -14.23
N GLY A 35 21.95 31.67 -13.95
CA GLY A 35 22.42 30.43 -13.34
C GLY A 35 21.96 30.22 -11.89
N GLU A 36 21.83 31.28 -11.11
CA GLU A 36 21.39 31.22 -9.71
C GLU A 36 19.88 30.93 -9.61
N ILE A 37 19.06 31.56 -10.46
CA ILE A 37 17.61 31.29 -10.53
C ILE A 37 17.32 29.84 -10.95
N VAL A 38 18.06 29.32 -11.94
CA VAL A 38 17.95 27.90 -12.38
C VAL A 38 18.41 26.96 -11.27
N THR A 39 19.45 27.33 -10.50
CA THR A 39 19.94 26.52 -9.38
C THR A 39 18.91 26.45 -8.25
N HIS A 40 18.30 27.57 -7.88
CA HIS A 40 17.23 27.61 -6.87
C HIS A 40 16.00 26.80 -7.31
N LEU A 41 15.54 26.96 -8.56
CA LEU A 41 14.39 26.22 -9.07
C LEU A 41 14.65 24.70 -9.12
N THR A 42 15.85 24.28 -9.55
CA THR A 42 16.23 22.86 -9.57
C THR A 42 16.33 22.29 -8.16
N SER A 43 16.84 23.07 -7.21
CA SER A 43 16.88 22.71 -5.79
C SER A 43 15.48 22.56 -5.19
N ASP A 44 14.56 23.47 -5.49
CA ASP A 44 13.18 23.45 -4.99
C ASP A 44 12.39 22.28 -5.59
N LEU A 45 12.52 22.03 -6.89
CA LEU A 45 11.94 20.86 -7.56
C LEU A 45 12.49 19.55 -7.01
N GLY A 46 13.80 19.49 -6.74
CA GLY A 46 14.44 18.35 -6.06
C GLY A 46 13.94 18.15 -4.63
N THR A 47 13.57 19.23 -3.96
CA THR A 47 13.01 19.21 -2.61
C THR A 47 11.56 18.73 -2.61
N LEU A 48 10.74 19.12 -3.60
CA LEU A 48 9.38 18.59 -3.81
C LEU A 48 9.40 17.10 -4.16
N THR A 49 10.21 16.68 -5.13
CA THR A 49 10.27 15.27 -5.54
C THR A 49 10.70 14.37 -4.38
N ARG A 50 11.66 14.80 -3.55
CA ARG A 50 12.04 14.06 -2.34
C ARG A 50 10.89 13.97 -1.33
N GLN A 51 10.07 15.01 -1.21
CA GLN A 51 8.90 15.00 -0.32
C GLN A 51 7.79 14.09 -0.84
N GLU A 52 7.47 14.13 -2.13
CA GLU A 52 6.50 13.22 -2.74
C GLU A 52 6.95 11.77 -2.62
N LEU A 53 8.24 11.48 -2.84
CA LEU A 53 8.80 10.15 -2.62
C LEU A 53 8.73 9.73 -1.15
N ALA A 54 8.99 10.65 -0.22
CA ALA A 54 8.87 10.37 1.22
C ALA A 54 7.42 10.04 1.59
N LEU A 55 6.46 10.79 1.06
CA LEU A 55 5.03 10.56 1.28
C LEU A 55 4.58 9.23 0.67
N ALA A 56 4.90 8.98 -0.60
CA ALA A 56 4.60 7.73 -1.29
C ALA A 56 5.22 6.52 -0.57
N LYS A 57 6.43 6.67 -0.02
CA LYS A 57 7.06 5.63 0.79
C LYS A 57 6.29 5.37 2.09
N LEU A 58 5.80 6.41 2.76
CA LEU A 58 4.99 6.27 3.98
C LEU A 58 3.64 5.61 3.69
N GLU A 59 2.96 6.02 2.62
CA GLU A 59 1.69 5.45 2.18
C GLU A 59 1.85 3.98 1.79
N LEU A 60 2.86 3.67 0.97
CA LEU A 60 3.19 2.29 0.61
C LEU A 60 3.53 1.44 1.84
N GLN A 61 4.23 1.98 2.84
CA GLN A 61 4.50 1.26 4.09
C GLN A 61 3.22 0.99 4.89
N ALA A 62 2.31 1.95 4.95
CA ALA A 62 1.03 1.80 5.63
C ALA A 62 0.16 0.73 4.93
N GLU A 63 0.06 0.81 3.60
CA GLU A 63 -0.63 -0.18 2.77
C GLU A 63 -0.02 -1.58 2.91
N ALA A 64 1.31 -1.69 2.81
CA ALA A 64 2.02 -2.95 2.97
C ALA A 64 1.81 -3.57 4.36
N LYS A 65 1.79 -2.75 5.42
CA LYS A 65 1.51 -3.22 6.78
C LYS A 65 0.07 -3.71 6.91
N GLN A 66 -0.90 -2.99 6.34
CA GLN A 66 -2.30 -3.38 6.38
C GLN A 66 -2.55 -4.65 5.58
N ALA A 67 -2.00 -4.74 4.36
CA ALA A 67 -2.04 -5.93 3.52
C ALA A 67 -1.35 -7.11 4.21
N GLY A 68 -0.18 -6.89 4.82
CA GLY A 68 0.57 -7.89 5.58
C GLY A 68 -0.20 -8.41 6.80
N LYS A 69 -0.88 -7.53 7.54
CA LYS A 69 -1.77 -7.92 8.63
C LYS A 69 -2.94 -8.77 8.11
N GLY A 70 -3.58 -8.35 7.02
CA GLY A 70 -4.67 -9.10 6.39
C GLY A 70 -4.22 -10.49 5.94
N ALA A 71 -3.11 -10.58 5.23
CA ALA A 71 -2.51 -11.84 4.80
C ALA A 71 -2.12 -12.73 5.99
N GLY A 72 -1.55 -12.14 7.05
CA GLY A 72 -1.22 -12.84 8.29
C GLY A 72 -2.45 -13.41 9.00
N LEU A 73 -3.53 -12.64 9.08
CA LEU A 73 -4.81 -13.11 9.67
C LEU A 73 -5.42 -14.23 8.83
N LEU A 74 -5.46 -14.10 7.50
CA LEU A 74 -5.99 -15.15 6.62
C LEU A 74 -5.13 -16.42 6.67
N GLY A 75 -3.80 -16.28 6.69
CA GLY A 75 -2.88 -17.40 6.86
C GLY A 75 -3.07 -18.10 8.21
N GLY A 76 -3.19 -17.30 9.30
CA GLY A 76 -3.48 -17.81 10.63
C GLY A 76 -4.84 -18.52 10.71
N ALA A 77 -5.88 -17.97 10.09
CA ALA A 77 -7.20 -18.58 10.01
C ALA A 77 -7.18 -19.89 9.22
N ALA A 78 -6.46 -19.96 8.10
CA ALA A 78 -6.29 -21.19 7.33
C ALA A 78 -5.59 -22.27 8.17
N PHE A 79 -4.52 -21.92 8.89
CA PHE A 79 -3.83 -22.85 9.78
C PHE A 79 -4.72 -23.30 10.95
N ALA A 80 -5.41 -22.38 11.62
CA ALA A 80 -6.32 -22.70 12.71
C ALA A 80 -7.48 -23.58 12.24
N GLY A 81 -8.05 -23.30 11.07
CA GLY A 81 -9.07 -24.14 10.43
C GLY A 81 -8.56 -25.55 10.10
N TRP A 82 -7.32 -25.66 9.61
CA TRP A 82 -6.68 -26.97 9.39
C TRP A 82 -6.51 -27.77 10.69
N MET A 83 -6.04 -27.13 11.76
CA MET A 83 -5.91 -27.76 13.08
C MET A 83 -7.27 -28.20 13.64
N LEU A 84 -8.29 -27.34 13.52
CA LEU A 84 -9.65 -27.69 13.92
C LEU A 84 -10.17 -28.92 13.17
N ALA A 85 -9.98 -28.95 11.85
CA ALA A 85 -10.40 -30.08 11.02
C ALA A 85 -9.66 -31.38 11.40
N LEU A 86 -8.36 -31.30 11.72
CA LEU A 86 -7.58 -32.43 12.22
C LEU A 86 -8.17 -32.96 13.54
N PHE A 87 -8.41 -32.10 14.53
CA PHE A 87 -8.96 -32.53 15.81
C PHE A 87 -10.38 -33.09 15.68
N LEU A 88 -11.25 -32.48 14.87
CA LEU A 88 -12.58 -33.02 14.59
C LEU A 88 -12.50 -34.40 13.92
N SER A 89 -11.51 -34.62 13.06
CA SER A 89 -11.29 -35.93 12.41
C SER A 89 -10.87 -37.00 13.42
N LEU A 90 -9.99 -36.64 14.37
CA LEU A 90 -9.62 -37.54 15.47
C LEU A 90 -10.83 -37.81 16.36
N THR A 91 -11.58 -36.79 16.77
CA THR A 91 -12.80 -36.95 17.57
C THR A 91 -13.79 -37.86 16.87
N ALA A 92 -14.04 -37.66 15.57
CA ALA A 92 -14.93 -38.53 14.79
C ALA A 92 -14.41 -39.97 14.74
N MET A 93 -13.11 -40.17 14.49
CA MET A 93 -12.50 -41.50 14.43
C MET A 93 -12.64 -42.25 15.77
N TRP A 94 -12.36 -41.59 16.89
CA TRP A 94 -12.52 -42.18 18.23
C TRP A 94 -14.00 -42.43 18.56
N ALA A 95 -14.88 -41.48 18.26
CA ALA A 95 -16.32 -41.64 18.51
C ALA A 95 -16.94 -42.79 17.70
N LEU A 96 -16.56 -42.95 16.42
CA LEU A 96 -16.94 -44.12 15.64
C LEU A 96 -16.29 -45.41 16.18
N GLY A 97 -15.07 -45.30 16.70
CA GLY A 97 -14.35 -46.41 17.34
C GLY A 97 -15.07 -47.03 18.55
N GLU A 98 -15.99 -46.31 19.19
CA GLU A 98 -16.82 -46.84 20.29
C GLU A 98 -17.91 -47.80 19.79
N VAL A 99 -18.32 -47.68 18.53
CA VAL A 99 -19.39 -48.50 17.93
C VAL A 99 -18.88 -49.52 16.90
N MET A 100 -17.63 -49.41 16.46
CA MET A 100 -16.98 -50.34 15.53
C MET A 100 -15.46 -50.39 15.76
N HIS A 101 -14.78 -51.39 15.18
CA HIS A 101 -13.33 -51.46 15.28
C HIS A 101 -12.64 -50.20 14.71
N LEU A 102 -11.67 -49.66 15.45
CA LEU A 102 -11.03 -48.37 15.16
C LEU A 102 -10.45 -48.27 13.74
N ALA A 103 -9.96 -49.37 13.17
CA ALA A 103 -9.47 -49.40 11.79
C ALA A 103 -10.56 -49.06 10.75
N TRP A 104 -11.80 -49.52 10.96
CA TRP A 104 -12.92 -49.21 10.06
C TRP A 104 -13.39 -47.77 10.24
N ALA A 105 -13.38 -47.26 11.48
CA ALA A 105 -13.63 -45.85 11.74
C ALA A 105 -12.61 -44.94 11.04
N ALA A 106 -11.31 -45.28 11.14
CA ALA A 106 -10.23 -44.56 10.46
C ALA A 106 -10.39 -44.59 8.93
N LEU A 107 -10.77 -45.75 8.37
CA LEU A 107 -11.03 -45.88 6.93
C LEU A 107 -12.17 -44.96 6.47
N ILE A 108 -13.27 -44.90 7.23
CA ILE A 108 -14.41 -44.01 6.91
C ILE A 108 -13.96 -42.55 6.90
N VAL A 109 -13.27 -42.10 7.95
CA VAL A 109 -12.76 -40.71 8.02
C VAL A 109 -11.79 -40.42 6.87
N ALA A 110 -10.92 -41.37 6.51
CA ALA A 110 -10.01 -41.24 5.38
C ALA A 110 -10.76 -41.11 4.04
N VAL A 111 -11.82 -41.89 3.82
CA VAL A 111 -12.66 -41.79 2.62
C VAL A 111 -13.34 -40.43 2.52
N VAL A 112 -13.86 -39.89 3.64
CA VAL A 112 -14.45 -38.54 3.69
C VAL A 112 -13.43 -37.49 3.26
N TRP A 113 -12.21 -37.52 3.81
CA TRP A 113 -11.14 -36.61 3.39
C TRP A 113 -10.71 -36.81 1.95
N GLY A 114 -10.71 -38.06 1.45
CA GLY A 114 -10.45 -38.36 0.05
C GLY A 114 -11.46 -37.69 -0.89
N ILE A 115 -12.75 -37.69 -0.52
CA ILE A 115 -13.80 -36.98 -1.27
C ILE A 115 -13.57 -35.47 -1.22
N VAL A 116 -13.32 -34.92 -0.04
CA VAL A 116 -13.01 -33.48 0.12
C VAL A 116 -11.81 -33.09 -0.76
N ALA A 117 -10.72 -33.86 -0.71
CA ALA A 117 -9.53 -33.62 -1.52
C ALA A 117 -9.82 -33.69 -3.04
N ALA A 118 -10.61 -34.67 -3.49
CA ALA A 118 -11.00 -34.78 -4.89
C ALA A 118 -11.83 -33.58 -5.38
N VAL A 119 -12.78 -33.10 -4.56
CA VAL A 119 -13.59 -31.92 -4.86
C VAL A 119 -12.72 -30.66 -4.92
N LEU A 120 -11.83 -30.45 -3.94
CA LEU A 120 -10.94 -29.29 -3.90
C LEU A 120 -9.97 -29.30 -5.09
N ALA A 121 -9.33 -30.44 -5.37
CA ALA A 121 -8.41 -30.58 -6.50
C ALA A 121 -9.10 -30.36 -7.85
N SER A 122 -10.31 -30.89 -8.02
CA SER A 122 -11.07 -30.70 -9.27
C SER A 122 -11.54 -29.25 -9.45
N THR A 123 -11.98 -28.59 -8.38
CA THR A 123 -12.41 -27.19 -8.41
C THR A 123 -11.22 -26.26 -8.64
N GLY A 124 -10.13 -26.42 -7.87
CA GLY A 124 -8.91 -25.64 -8.06
C GLY A 124 -8.33 -25.80 -9.47
N ARG A 125 -8.40 -27.00 -10.04
CA ARG A 125 -7.97 -27.24 -11.43
C ARG A 125 -8.87 -26.55 -12.46
N LYS A 126 -10.17 -26.40 -12.19
CA LYS A 126 -11.08 -25.63 -13.06
C LYS A 126 -10.77 -24.14 -12.99
N GLU A 127 -10.61 -23.60 -11.79
CA GLU A 127 -10.26 -22.19 -11.59
C GLU A 127 -8.94 -21.86 -12.29
N LEU A 128 -7.88 -22.66 -12.06
CA LEU A 128 -6.59 -22.46 -12.73
C LEU A 128 -6.64 -22.57 -14.25
N LYS A 129 -7.57 -23.34 -14.82
CA LYS A 129 -7.77 -23.42 -16.27
C LYS A 129 -8.47 -22.18 -16.83
N ASN A 130 -9.26 -21.49 -16.02
CA ASN A 130 -9.99 -20.28 -16.43
C ASN A 130 -9.14 -19.01 -16.26
N VAL A 131 -8.06 -19.06 -15.47
CA VAL A 131 -7.09 -17.98 -15.41
C VAL A 131 -6.29 -18.01 -16.71
N ASN A 132 -6.49 -17.02 -17.59
CA ASN A 132 -5.67 -16.84 -18.78
C ASN A 132 -4.37 -16.10 -18.37
N PRO A 133 -3.21 -16.78 -18.29
CA PRO A 133 -1.98 -16.17 -17.76
C PRO A 133 -1.33 -15.20 -18.76
N LYS A 134 -1.82 -15.16 -20.00
CA LYS A 134 -1.42 -14.15 -20.98
C LYS A 134 -2.36 -12.95 -20.84
N PRO A 135 -1.84 -11.75 -20.49
CA PRO A 135 -2.58 -10.52 -20.70
C PRO A 135 -2.65 -10.32 -22.21
N GLU A 136 -3.65 -10.91 -22.86
CA GLU A 136 -3.78 -10.93 -24.33
C GLU A 136 -3.71 -9.52 -24.90
N GLN A 137 -4.34 -8.55 -24.23
CA GLN A 137 -4.27 -7.14 -24.59
C GLN A 137 -2.85 -6.56 -24.49
N THR A 138 -2.09 -6.84 -23.42
CA THR A 138 -0.71 -6.35 -23.29
C THR A 138 0.22 -6.99 -24.32
N VAL A 139 0.02 -8.27 -24.64
CA VAL A 139 0.81 -8.95 -25.67
C VAL A 139 0.47 -8.45 -27.07
N GLU A 140 -0.78 -8.06 -27.31
CA GLU A 140 -1.24 -7.48 -28.58
C GLU A 140 -0.70 -6.05 -28.76
N THR A 141 -0.80 -5.18 -27.75
CA THR A 141 -0.20 -3.84 -27.79
C THR A 141 1.32 -3.89 -28.01
N LEU A 142 2.03 -4.80 -27.34
CA LEU A 142 3.47 -4.97 -27.55
C LEU A 142 3.84 -5.48 -28.95
N LYS A 143 2.95 -6.24 -29.61
CA LYS A 143 3.13 -6.68 -31.00
C LYS A 143 2.89 -5.52 -31.97
N GLU A 144 1.84 -4.74 -31.76
CA GLU A 144 1.55 -3.54 -32.56
C GLU A 144 2.69 -2.52 -32.48
N ASP A 145 3.20 -2.27 -31.28
CA ASP A 145 4.36 -1.38 -31.05
C ASP A 145 5.61 -1.90 -31.79
N ALA A 146 5.85 -3.22 -31.75
CA ALA A 146 6.97 -3.85 -32.43
C ALA A 146 6.84 -3.81 -33.97
N GLU A 147 5.61 -3.95 -34.50
CA GLU A 147 5.33 -3.81 -35.93
C GLU A 147 5.49 -2.36 -36.40
N TRP A 148 5.00 -1.38 -35.64
CA TRP A 148 5.17 0.04 -35.95
C TRP A 148 6.64 0.45 -36.02
N LEU A 149 7.46 -0.07 -35.09
CA LEU A 149 8.92 0.17 -35.09
C LEU A 149 9.64 -0.47 -36.28
N LYS A 150 9.16 -1.62 -36.80
CA LYS A 150 9.72 -2.26 -38.00
C LYS A 150 9.37 -1.49 -39.27
N THR A 151 8.14 -1.01 -39.41
CA THR A 151 7.70 -0.26 -40.61
C THR A 151 8.43 1.07 -40.75
N ARG A 152 8.90 1.68 -39.65
CA ARG A 152 9.69 2.91 -39.66
C ARG A 152 11.16 2.75 -40.08
N LYS A 153 11.68 1.52 -40.14
CA LYS A 153 13.08 1.23 -40.45
C LYS A 153 13.34 0.94 -41.94
N ASN A 154 12.28 0.86 -42.75
CA ASN A 154 12.33 0.74 -44.21
C ASN A 154 11.88 2.05 -44.87
#